data_AF-A0ABD0NYY2-F1
#
_entry.id   AF-A0ABD0NYY2-F1
#
_cell.length_a   1.000
_cell.length_b   1.000
_cell.length_c   1.000
_cell.angle_alpha   90.00
_cell.angle_beta   90.00
_cell.angle_gamma   90.00
#
_symmetry.space_group_name_H-M   'P 1'
#
loop_
_entity.id
_entity.type
_entity.pdbx_description
1 polymer ?
#
loop_
_entity_poly.entity_id
_entity_poly.type
_entity_poly.pdbx_seq_one_letter_code
_entity_poly.pdbx_strand_id
1 'polypeptide(L)'
;FLYEGTENQGNPTPLNEIYTELYITESESGEINNEHEVRQIETQSRRAATEDTPIKCKDIFRPLPGQDKAIRTVLTKGVAGIGKTVSVQKFIVDWTEGKENQDIQLIFPLPFRELNLLRNKKISLSALLHVFFPETKEIKPFSGEYKVAFIFDGLDECRLSLDFQSDVRLCDVSESASVDVLLMNLIVGNLLPSALIWITSRPAAADLIPSECVHRVTEVRGFNEPQKEEYFRKRISDQSLANTIITHLKSSRSLHIMCHIPVFCWISATVLEKMLQKLRKGKIPKTLTQMYTHFLIMQTNIKHEKDYEKTVKDEDMIVKLGKLAFEQLVKGNLIFYEEDLRECGIDETEASVYSGLCTQIFREEFGLYQGKVFCFVHLSIQEHLAALYAHLSFTNNRINVFDQTEHSLFSKVSNYFKYNSLSGLHQRAVDEALQSKNGHLDLFLRFLLGLSRKSNQTLLQKLLTKTGSCFYDKDKTVQYIKQKIRENHSPERSINLFHCLNELGDDSLMQEIQDYLTSGKIKQTKLSSSQWSALVYVLLTSEQKMDVFDLKQFIGAQNIADEVLQKLLPVVKESRSI
;
A
#
# COMPACT_ATOMS: atom_id res chain seq x y z
N PHE A 1 15.10 -5.46 -19.19
CA PHE A 1 13.71 -5.61 -19.68
C PHE A 1 12.82 -5.83 -18.47
N LEU A 2 11.79 -4.99 -18.30
CA LEU A 2 10.91 -5.05 -17.13
C LEU A 2 9.86 -6.14 -17.33
N TYR A 3 9.67 -6.98 -16.31
CA TYR A 3 8.70 -8.07 -16.31
C TYR A 3 7.73 -7.90 -15.14
N GLU A 4 6.49 -8.33 -15.33
CA GLU A 4 5.56 -8.48 -14.20
C GLU A 4 5.94 -9.74 -13.41
N GLY A 5 6.69 -9.57 -12.31
CA GLY A 5 7.28 -10.67 -11.55
C GLY A 5 8.68 -11.04 -12.04
N THR A 6 9.24 -12.15 -11.53
CA THR A 6 10.61 -12.59 -11.84
C THR A 6 10.68 -13.55 -13.02
N GLU A 7 11.75 -13.47 -13.83
CA GLU A 7 12.02 -14.28 -15.04
C GLU A 7 11.88 -15.81 -14.87
N ASN A 8 11.97 -16.32 -13.63
CA ASN A 8 12.06 -17.75 -13.33
C ASN A 8 10.72 -18.49 -13.18
N GLN A 9 9.64 -18.00 -13.80
CA GLN A 9 8.40 -18.74 -14.02
C GLN A 9 7.92 -18.49 -15.44
N GLY A 10 7.66 -19.58 -16.19
CA GLY A 10 7.44 -19.61 -17.64
C GLY A 10 6.71 -18.40 -18.25
N ASN A 11 7.31 -17.91 -19.34
CA ASN A 11 6.95 -16.73 -20.14
C ASN A 11 6.73 -15.45 -19.33
N PRO A 12 7.81 -14.74 -18.98
CA PRO A 12 7.73 -13.39 -18.44
C PRO A 12 7.05 -12.49 -19.47
N THR A 13 5.80 -12.10 -19.20
CA THR A 13 5.10 -11.19 -20.11
C THR A 13 5.79 -9.83 -20.01
N PRO A 14 6.28 -9.27 -21.14
CA PRO A 14 6.92 -7.96 -21.14
C PRO A 14 6.02 -6.92 -20.48
N LEU A 15 6.60 -6.03 -19.67
CA LEU A 15 5.83 -4.93 -19.06
C LEU A 15 5.03 -4.16 -20.13
N ASN A 16 5.58 -3.98 -21.34
CA ASN A 16 4.91 -3.31 -22.45
C ASN A 16 3.59 -3.98 -22.91
N GLU A 17 3.43 -5.28 -22.70
CA GLU A 17 2.22 -6.02 -23.11
C GLU A 17 1.10 -5.95 -22.05
N ILE A 18 1.46 -5.86 -20.77
CA ILE A 18 0.49 -5.78 -19.65
C ILE A 18 0.31 -4.34 -19.16
N TYR A 19 1.19 -3.41 -19.53
CA TYR A 19 1.14 -2.04 -19.05
C TYR A 19 -0.21 -1.41 -19.39
N THR A 20 -0.90 -1.01 -18.33
CA THR A 20 -2.08 -0.17 -18.38
C THR A 20 -1.62 1.20 -17.92
N GLU A 21 -1.81 2.20 -18.79
CA GLU A 21 -1.37 3.57 -18.51
C GLU A 21 -2.01 4.06 -17.21
N LEU A 22 -1.19 4.47 -16.24
CA LEU A 22 -1.67 4.93 -14.94
C LEU A 22 -2.27 6.33 -15.07
N TYR A 23 -3.36 6.57 -14.34
CA TYR A 23 -3.97 7.89 -14.27
C TYR A 23 -3.16 8.79 -13.30
N ILE A 24 -2.56 9.84 -13.84
CA ILE A 24 -1.76 10.83 -13.08
C ILE A 24 -2.42 12.19 -13.21
N THR A 25 -2.52 12.92 -12.10
CA THR A 25 -3.20 14.22 -12.04
C THR A 25 -2.29 15.27 -11.39
N GLU A 26 -2.44 16.54 -11.77
CA GLU A 26 -1.86 17.65 -11.01
C GLU A 26 -2.68 17.85 -9.73
N SER A 27 -1.99 17.93 -8.59
CA SER A 27 -2.64 18.18 -7.31
C SER A 27 -2.52 19.67 -6.97
N GLU A 28 -3.64 20.39 -6.92
CA GLU A 28 -3.68 21.81 -6.55
C GLU A 28 -3.61 22.04 -5.04
N SER A 29 -4.00 21.06 -4.21
CA SER A 29 -4.07 21.22 -2.77
C SER A 29 -2.77 20.79 -2.08
N GLY A 30 -2.13 21.72 -1.37
CA GLY A 30 -1.10 21.42 -0.37
C GLY A 30 -1.66 20.70 0.87
N GLU A 31 -2.81 20.03 0.78
CA GLU A 31 -3.42 19.33 1.89
C GLU A 31 -2.67 18.02 2.17
N ILE A 32 -2.17 17.94 3.40
CA ILE A 32 -1.39 16.83 3.92
C ILE A 32 -2.36 15.68 4.21
N ASN A 33 -2.36 14.65 3.36
CA ASN A 33 -3.06 13.40 3.67
C ASN A 33 -2.06 12.37 4.21
N ASN A 34 -1.92 12.34 5.54
CA ASN A 34 -1.09 11.36 6.27
C ASN A 34 -1.83 10.06 6.57
N GLU A 35 -3.03 9.83 6.01
CA GLU A 35 -3.77 8.60 6.24
C GLU A 35 -3.09 7.38 5.63
N HIS A 36 -3.43 6.21 6.16
CA HIS A 36 -2.98 4.93 5.64
C HIS A 36 -3.56 4.66 4.25
N GLU A 37 -2.83 3.88 3.45
CA GLU A 37 -3.09 3.64 2.04
C GLU A 37 -4.53 3.18 1.77
N VAL A 38 -5.04 2.28 2.59
CA VAL A 38 -6.41 1.77 2.46
C VAL A 38 -7.46 2.87 2.63
N ARG A 39 -7.27 3.81 3.56
CA ARG A 39 -8.20 4.94 3.74
C ARG A 39 -8.14 5.87 2.54
N GLN A 40 -6.94 6.15 2.04
CA GLN A 40 -6.77 7.00 0.86
C GLN A 40 -7.42 6.39 -0.38
N ILE A 41 -7.28 5.08 -0.59
CA ILE A 41 -7.93 4.36 -1.71
C ILE A 41 -9.44 4.41 -1.58
N GLU A 42 -9.95 4.16 -0.37
CA GLU A 42 -11.40 4.23 -0.09
C GLU A 42 -11.94 5.64 -0.37
N THR A 43 -11.21 6.69 0.00
CA THR A 43 -11.58 8.09 -0.29
C THR A 43 -11.43 8.42 -1.79
N GLN A 44 -10.33 8.03 -2.44
CA GLN A 44 -10.10 8.29 -3.86
C GLN A 44 -11.12 7.58 -4.75
N SER A 45 -11.56 6.37 -4.39
CA SER A 45 -12.59 5.65 -5.13
C SER A 45 -13.93 6.41 -5.17
N ARG A 46 -14.13 7.38 -4.27
CA ARG A 46 -15.32 8.24 -4.17
C ARG A 46 -15.20 9.52 -4.99
N ARG A 47 -13.98 10.01 -5.22
CA ARG A 47 -13.75 11.29 -5.88
C ARG A 47 -14.15 11.23 -7.35
N ALA A 48 -14.84 12.27 -7.78
CA ALA A 48 -15.36 12.34 -9.14
C ALA A 48 -14.28 12.90 -10.10
N ALA A 49 -13.79 12.07 -11.03
CA ALA A 49 -12.64 12.31 -11.90
C ALA A 49 -12.64 13.58 -12.81
N THR A 50 -13.62 14.49 -12.72
CA THR A 50 -13.68 15.69 -13.57
C THR A 50 -13.17 16.97 -12.91
N GLU A 51 -12.70 16.91 -11.66
CA GLU A 51 -12.00 18.04 -11.00
C GLU A 51 -10.48 17.97 -11.16
N ASP A 52 -9.95 16.80 -11.55
CA ASP A 52 -8.52 16.58 -11.68
C ASP A 52 -8.01 17.02 -13.05
N THR A 53 -6.88 17.72 -13.10
CA THR A 53 -6.17 18.03 -14.35
C THR A 53 -5.24 16.87 -14.71
N PRO A 54 -5.56 16.05 -15.72
CA PRO A 54 -4.75 14.89 -16.05
C PRO A 54 -3.40 15.31 -16.65
N ILE A 55 -2.33 14.65 -16.21
CA ILE A 55 -0.97 14.85 -16.72
C ILE A 55 -0.47 13.54 -17.31
N LYS A 56 0.09 13.59 -18.52
CA LYS A 56 0.81 12.45 -19.08
C LYS A 56 2.21 12.38 -18.49
N CYS A 57 2.70 11.17 -18.20
CA CYS A 57 4.02 10.97 -17.62
C CYS A 57 5.15 11.64 -18.43
N LYS A 58 5.02 11.69 -19.76
CA LYS A 58 6.00 12.35 -20.64
C LYS A 58 6.04 13.87 -20.55
N ASP A 59 4.96 14.48 -20.05
CA ASP A 59 4.82 15.93 -19.95
C ASP A 59 5.05 16.41 -18.50
N ILE A 60 5.63 15.57 -17.65
CA ILE A 60 5.75 15.81 -16.21
C ILE A 60 6.54 17.08 -15.86
N PHE A 61 7.57 17.39 -16.64
CA PHE A 61 8.38 18.62 -16.54
C PHE A 61 7.92 19.76 -17.47
N ARG A 62 6.86 19.54 -18.25
CA ARG A 62 6.35 20.53 -19.20
C ARG A 62 5.23 21.34 -18.58
N PRO A 63 5.24 22.68 -18.73
CA PRO A 63 4.14 23.51 -18.26
C PRO A 63 2.85 23.16 -18.98
N LEU A 64 1.72 23.24 -18.28
CA LEU A 64 0.40 23.10 -18.91
C LEU A 64 0.06 24.35 -19.74
N PRO A 65 -0.86 24.26 -20.71
CA PRO A 65 -1.31 25.42 -21.47
C PRO A 65 -1.79 26.55 -20.53
N GLY A 66 -1.13 27.72 -20.59
CA GLY A 66 -1.42 28.86 -19.71
C GLY A 66 -0.55 28.99 -18.46
N GLN A 67 0.37 28.05 -18.21
CA GLN A 67 1.41 28.18 -17.18
C GLN A 67 2.74 28.62 -17.83
N ASP A 68 3.29 29.76 -17.42
CA ASP A 68 4.60 30.25 -17.90
C ASP A 68 5.77 29.89 -16.96
N LYS A 69 5.49 29.20 -15.85
CA LYS A 69 6.51 28.87 -14.85
C LYS A 69 7.32 27.64 -15.28
N ALA A 70 8.65 27.77 -15.28
CA ALA A 70 9.54 26.63 -15.49
C ALA A 70 9.40 25.61 -14.35
N ILE A 71 9.28 24.33 -14.70
CA ILE A 71 9.11 23.23 -13.74
C ILE A 71 10.44 22.50 -13.61
N ARG A 72 11.13 22.80 -12.52
CA ARG A 72 12.40 22.16 -12.17
C ARG A 72 12.18 20.90 -11.32
N THR A 73 11.42 21.04 -10.24
CA THR A 73 11.21 19.98 -9.24
C THR A 73 9.77 19.49 -9.27
N VAL A 74 9.58 18.20 -9.52
CA VAL A 74 8.28 17.52 -9.44
C VAL A 74 8.27 16.57 -8.26
N LEU A 75 7.24 16.65 -7.42
CA LEU A 75 6.96 15.67 -6.37
C LEU A 75 5.72 14.86 -6.75
N THR A 76 5.90 13.57 -7.03
CA THR A 76 4.82 12.64 -7.34
C THR A 76 4.43 11.84 -6.11
N LYS A 77 3.20 12.04 -5.64
CA LYS A 77 2.63 11.34 -4.48
C LYS A 77 1.74 10.18 -4.93
N GLY A 78 1.57 9.19 -4.07
CA GLY A 78 0.61 8.09 -4.28
C GLY A 78 0.83 6.95 -3.28
N VAL A 79 -0.21 6.16 -3.01
CA VAL A 79 -0.15 5.03 -2.06
C VAL A 79 0.86 3.94 -2.50
N ALA A 80 1.29 3.03 -1.62
CA ALA A 80 2.16 1.93 -2.08
C ALA A 80 1.45 1.06 -3.12
N GLY A 81 2.25 0.43 -3.98
CA GLY A 81 1.77 -0.43 -5.05
C GLY A 81 0.95 0.26 -6.15
N ILE A 82 0.71 1.57 -6.05
CA ILE A 82 -0.11 2.32 -7.02
C ILE A 82 0.57 2.51 -8.37
N GLY A 83 1.88 2.25 -8.44
CA GLY A 83 2.66 2.25 -9.69
C GLY A 83 3.62 3.44 -9.86
N LYS A 84 3.95 4.19 -8.81
CA LYS A 84 4.94 5.30 -8.86
C LYS A 84 6.28 4.89 -9.50
N THR A 85 6.91 3.84 -8.99
CA THR A 85 8.17 3.29 -9.52
C THR A 85 8.00 2.78 -10.96
N VAL A 86 6.84 2.22 -11.30
CA VAL A 86 6.55 1.77 -12.67
C VAL A 86 6.45 2.97 -13.63
N SER A 87 5.89 4.11 -13.20
CA SER A 87 5.89 5.35 -13.98
C SER A 87 7.29 5.87 -14.24
N VAL A 88 8.16 5.88 -13.20
CA VAL A 88 9.57 6.25 -13.34
C VAL A 88 10.29 5.33 -14.33
N GLN A 89 10.12 4.02 -14.17
CA GLN A 89 10.72 3.03 -15.05
C GLN A 89 10.23 3.18 -16.50
N LYS A 90 8.92 3.42 -16.70
CA LYS A 90 8.34 3.65 -18.02
C LYS A 90 8.93 4.89 -18.68
N PHE A 91 9.06 5.99 -17.94
CA PHE A 91 9.70 7.22 -18.41
C PHE A 91 11.15 6.97 -18.86
N ILE A 92 11.93 6.23 -18.07
CA ILE A 92 13.32 5.89 -18.42
C ILE A 92 13.36 4.99 -19.66
N VAL A 93 12.51 3.96 -19.75
CA VAL A 93 12.47 3.06 -20.91
C VAL A 93 12.14 3.83 -22.19
N ASP A 94 11.09 4.67 -22.17
CA ASP A 94 10.72 5.47 -23.35
C ASP A 94 11.82 6.45 -23.76
N TRP A 95 12.57 6.98 -22.80
CA TRP A 95 13.77 7.78 -23.07
C TRP A 95 14.89 6.95 -23.70
N THR A 96 15.21 5.76 -23.17
CA THR A 96 16.26 4.89 -23.73
C THR A 96 15.93 4.37 -25.13
N GLU A 97 14.65 4.19 -25.44
CA GLU A 97 14.18 3.74 -26.75
C GLU A 97 14.03 4.89 -27.77
N GLY A 98 14.36 6.13 -27.39
CA GLY A 98 14.29 7.29 -28.28
C GLY A 98 12.86 7.80 -28.55
N LYS A 99 11.86 7.33 -27.80
CA LYS A 99 10.43 7.59 -28.07
C LYS A 99 9.97 8.94 -27.55
N GLU A 100 10.39 9.29 -26.33
CA GLU A 100 9.93 10.50 -25.63
C GLU A 100 11.11 11.16 -24.87
N ASN A 101 10.94 12.43 -24.48
CA ASN A 101 11.85 13.18 -23.60
C ASN A 101 13.33 13.26 -24.02
N GLN A 102 13.60 13.20 -25.32
CA GLN A 102 14.95 13.33 -25.90
C GLN A 102 15.58 14.73 -25.74
N ASP A 103 14.82 15.69 -25.21
CA ASP A 103 15.37 16.99 -24.81
C ASP A 103 16.27 16.89 -23.57
N ILE A 104 16.18 15.80 -22.79
CA ILE A 104 17.04 15.49 -21.64
C ILE A 104 18.17 14.57 -22.12
N GLN A 105 19.43 14.98 -21.95
CA GLN A 105 20.58 14.20 -22.41
C GLN A 105 21.06 13.16 -21.40
N LEU A 106 20.87 13.39 -20.11
CA LEU A 106 21.31 12.47 -19.04
C LEU A 106 20.22 12.29 -17.99
N ILE A 107 19.94 11.04 -17.61
CA ILE A 107 19.02 10.70 -16.53
C ILE A 107 19.77 9.87 -15.48
N PHE A 108 19.73 10.32 -14.22
CA PHE A 108 20.32 9.64 -13.07
C PHE A 108 19.23 9.16 -12.11
N PRO A 109 18.78 7.89 -12.20
CA PRO A 109 17.89 7.30 -11.20
C PRO A 109 18.65 6.99 -9.91
N LEU A 110 18.21 7.55 -8.79
CA LEU A 110 18.84 7.40 -7.47
C LEU A 110 17.77 7.01 -6.44
N PRO A 111 17.53 5.71 -6.23
CA PRO A 111 16.59 5.24 -5.22
C PRO A 111 17.05 5.59 -3.79
N PHE A 112 16.16 6.14 -2.96
CA PHE A 112 16.50 6.49 -1.58
C PHE A 112 16.97 5.30 -0.74
N ARG A 113 16.39 4.12 -0.99
CA ARG A 113 16.81 2.86 -0.35
C ARG A 113 18.30 2.55 -0.50
N GLU A 114 18.89 2.89 -1.64
CA GLU A 114 20.32 2.71 -1.90
C GLU A 114 21.15 3.86 -1.31
N LEU A 115 20.67 5.10 -1.42
CA LEU A 115 21.33 6.27 -0.83
C LEU A 115 21.54 6.13 0.68
N ASN A 116 20.61 5.48 1.37
CA ASN A 116 20.70 5.16 2.79
C ASN A 116 21.91 4.29 3.17
N LEU A 117 22.46 3.50 2.24
CA LEU A 117 23.66 2.69 2.47
C LEU A 117 24.93 3.54 2.55
N LEU A 118 24.87 4.76 2.03
CA LEU A 118 25.97 5.73 2.03
C LEU A 118 25.80 6.81 3.12
N ARG A 119 24.78 6.71 3.98
CA ARG A 119 24.42 7.73 5.00
C ARG A 119 25.58 8.16 5.91
N ASN A 120 26.51 7.25 6.21
CA ASN A 120 27.64 7.50 7.10
C ASN A 120 28.93 7.90 6.36
N LYS A 121 28.86 8.12 5.04
CA LYS A 121 30.03 8.49 4.22
C LYS A 121 29.97 9.97 3.87
N LYS A 122 31.15 10.59 3.82
CA LYS A 122 31.36 11.88 3.15
C LYS A 122 31.86 11.62 1.74
N ILE A 123 31.17 12.20 0.75
CA ILE A 123 31.43 11.98 -0.67
C ILE A 123 31.04 13.25 -1.43
N SER A 124 31.60 13.49 -2.62
CA SER A 124 31.15 14.56 -3.51
C SER A 124 30.04 14.08 -4.44
N LEU A 125 29.28 14.98 -5.07
CA LEU A 125 28.23 14.57 -6.01
C LEU A 125 28.81 13.80 -7.21
N SER A 126 29.96 14.23 -7.74
CA SER A 126 30.64 13.51 -8.81
C SER A 126 31.06 12.10 -8.36
N ALA A 127 31.67 11.97 -7.18
CA ALA A 127 32.07 10.67 -6.66
C ALA A 127 30.85 9.77 -6.33
N LEU A 128 29.74 10.36 -5.84
CA LEU A 128 28.48 9.65 -5.64
C LEU A 128 28.00 9.03 -6.94
N LEU A 129 27.96 9.80 -8.03
CA LEU A 129 27.52 9.27 -9.32
C LEU A 129 28.47 8.25 -9.92
N HIS A 130 29.78 8.38 -9.71
CA HIS A 130 30.73 7.33 -10.09
C HIS A 130 30.54 6.01 -9.33
N VAL A 131 29.93 6.05 -8.15
CA VAL A 131 29.60 4.85 -7.37
C VAL A 131 28.39 4.13 -7.97
N PHE A 132 27.35 4.87 -8.37
CA PHE A 132 26.13 4.30 -8.96
C PHE A 132 26.27 4.03 -10.47
N PHE A 133 27.07 4.83 -11.17
CA PHE A 133 27.23 4.81 -12.63
C PHE A 133 28.72 4.95 -12.98
N PRO A 134 29.53 3.89 -12.85
CA PRO A 134 30.97 3.95 -13.10
C PRO A 134 31.36 4.50 -14.48
N GLU A 135 30.50 4.32 -15.49
CA GLU A 135 30.65 4.79 -16.87
C GLU A 135 30.67 6.33 -16.95
N THR A 136 30.09 7.02 -15.97
CA THR A 136 30.10 8.49 -15.91
C THR A 136 31.48 9.06 -15.60
N LYS A 137 32.49 8.24 -15.28
CA LYS A 137 33.89 8.70 -15.16
C LYS A 137 34.49 9.18 -16.48
N GLU A 138 34.00 8.63 -17.61
CA GLU A 138 34.49 8.97 -18.94
C GLU A 138 33.76 10.19 -19.52
N ILE A 139 32.55 10.45 -19.02
CA ILE A 139 31.70 11.58 -19.41
C ILE A 139 31.97 12.72 -18.41
N LYS A 140 31.97 13.98 -18.85
CA LYS A 140 31.92 15.12 -17.91
C LYS A 140 30.47 15.60 -17.79
N PRO A 141 29.60 14.92 -17.03
CA PRO A 141 28.15 15.20 -17.03
C PRO A 141 27.81 16.63 -16.57
N PHE A 142 28.74 17.33 -15.93
CA PHE A 142 28.57 18.68 -15.38
C PHE A 142 29.32 19.76 -16.14
N SER A 143 29.67 19.54 -17.42
CA SER A 143 30.26 20.57 -18.29
C SER A 143 29.32 21.75 -18.58
N GLY A 144 28.03 21.65 -18.22
CA GLY A 144 26.99 22.64 -18.50
C GLY A 144 26.33 22.48 -19.88
N GLU A 145 26.82 21.55 -20.69
CA GLU A 145 26.32 21.28 -22.06
C GLU A 145 25.13 20.31 -22.09
N TYR A 146 24.88 19.60 -20.98
CA TYR A 146 23.84 18.59 -20.87
C TYR A 146 22.69 19.06 -19.98
N LYS A 147 21.46 18.88 -20.46
CA LYS A 147 20.26 18.91 -19.63
C LYS A 147 20.17 17.59 -18.88
N VAL A 148 20.33 17.67 -17.57
CA VAL A 148 20.39 16.52 -16.66
C VAL A 148 19.09 16.42 -15.86
N ALA A 149 18.58 15.20 -15.68
CA ALA A 149 17.50 14.90 -14.75
C ALA A 149 17.94 13.92 -13.67
N PHE A 150 17.63 14.24 -12.42
CA PHE A 150 17.76 13.34 -11.28
C PHE A 150 16.39 12.80 -10.90
N ILE A 151 16.28 11.48 -10.76
CA ILE A 151 15.03 10.83 -10.32
C ILE A 151 15.27 10.16 -8.97
N PHE A 152 14.68 10.73 -7.92
CA PHE A 152 14.73 10.18 -6.56
C PHE A 152 13.48 9.36 -6.29
N ASP A 153 13.61 8.03 -6.38
CA ASP A 153 12.49 7.11 -6.16
C ASP A 153 12.41 6.69 -4.68
N GLY A 154 11.20 6.76 -4.09
CA GLY A 154 10.91 6.22 -2.76
C GLY A 154 11.33 7.10 -1.58
N LEU A 155 10.96 8.38 -1.56
CA LEU A 155 11.26 9.29 -0.42
C LEU A 155 10.76 8.75 0.93
N ASP A 156 9.67 8.00 0.94
CA ASP A 156 9.14 7.35 2.14
C ASP A 156 10.02 6.23 2.72
N GLU A 157 11.11 5.91 2.03
CA GLU A 157 12.14 4.97 2.46
C GLU A 157 13.43 5.69 2.88
N CYS A 158 13.46 7.03 2.80
CA CYS A 158 14.61 7.83 3.15
C CYS A 158 14.89 7.75 4.66
N ARG A 159 16.10 7.33 5.03
CA ARG A 159 16.62 7.34 6.41
C ARG A 159 17.63 8.48 6.63
N LEU A 160 17.78 9.37 5.65
CA LEU A 160 18.67 10.53 5.71
C LEU A 160 17.95 11.70 6.40
N SER A 161 18.67 12.44 7.24
CA SER A 161 18.12 13.61 7.93
C SER A 161 18.22 14.85 7.04
N LEU A 162 17.23 15.03 6.16
CA LEU A 162 17.19 16.18 5.24
C LEU A 162 16.79 17.47 5.97
N ASP A 163 17.78 18.21 6.48
CA ASP A 163 17.56 19.47 7.20
C ASP A 163 17.56 20.69 6.27
N PHE A 164 16.42 20.99 5.65
CA PHE A 164 16.26 22.13 4.75
C PHE A 164 16.40 23.51 5.42
N GLN A 165 16.50 23.59 6.76
CA GLN A 165 16.78 24.84 7.48
C GLN A 165 18.29 25.12 7.60
N SER A 166 19.14 24.18 7.20
CA SER A 166 20.58 24.32 7.25
C SER A 166 21.10 25.49 6.40
N ASP A 167 22.03 26.25 6.98
CA ASP A 167 22.74 27.35 6.30
C ASP A 167 23.86 26.85 5.37
N VAL A 168 24.13 25.54 5.32
CA VAL A 168 25.17 24.98 4.46
C VAL A 168 24.78 25.13 2.99
N ARG A 169 25.65 25.80 2.21
CA ARG A 169 25.48 26.04 0.77
C ARG A 169 26.61 25.38 0.00
N LEU A 170 26.31 24.27 -0.68
CA LEU A 170 27.24 23.58 -1.58
C LEU A 170 26.92 23.94 -3.02
N CYS A 171 27.91 24.48 -3.72
CA CYS A 171 27.79 24.89 -5.13
C CYS A 171 28.74 24.11 -6.07
N ASP A 172 29.79 23.48 -5.53
CA ASP A 172 30.75 22.68 -6.30
C ASP A 172 30.44 21.18 -6.21
N VAL A 173 30.32 20.53 -7.36
CA VAL A 173 30.08 19.08 -7.50
C VAL A 173 31.25 18.22 -7.00
N SER A 174 32.42 18.82 -6.82
CA SER A 174 33.66 18.18 -6.36
C SER A 174 33.83 18.24 -4.85
N GLU A 175 33.09 19.11 -4.16
CA GLU A 175 33.16 19.28 -2.71
C GLU A 175 32.54 18.06 -2.01
N SER A 176 33.23 17.53 -0.99
CA SER A 176 32.78 16.35 -0.25
C SER A 176 31.93 16.75 0.96
N ALA A 177 30.72 16.21 1.03
CA ALA A 177 29.79 16.42 2.15
C ALA A 177 29.08 15.11 2.50
N SER A 178 28.25 15.12 3.54
CA SER A 178 27.36 13.98 3.81
C SER A 178 26.26 13.91 2.75
N VAL A 179 25.73 12.71 2.51
CA VAL A 179 24.76 12.45 1.42
C VAL A 179 23.49 13.28 1.60
N ASP A 180 23.00 13.44 2.82
CA ASP A 180 21.87 14.30 3.17
C ASP A 180 22.09 15.76 2.73
N VAL A 181 23.27 16.32 2.99
CA VAL A 181 23.62 17.71 2.60
C VAL A 181 23.73 17.84 1.08
N LEU A 182 24.28 16.85 0.38
CA LEU A 182 24.33 16.84 -1.09
C LEU A 182 22.93 16.85 -1.70
N LEU A 183 22.04 15.96 -1.25
CA LEU A 183 20.67 15.85 -1.76
C LEU A 183 19.87 17.11 -1.48
N MET A 184 19.98 17.67 -0.27
CA MET A 184 19.34 18.92 0.09
C MET A 184 19.78 20.06 -0.83
N ASN A 185 21.09 20.26 -1.02
CA ASN A 185 21.60 21.33 -1.87
C ASN A 185 21.22 21.16 -3.35
N LEU A 186 21.11 19.92 -3.82
CA LEU A 186 20.59 19.61 -5.15
C LEU A 186 19.10 19.95 -5.26
N ILE A 187 18.26 19.55 -4.29
CA ILE A 187 16.81 19.81 -4.29
C ILE A 187 16.53 21.32 -4.20
N VAL A 188 17.20 22.03 -3.29
CA VAL A 188 17.10 23.50 -3.15
C VAL A 188 17.61 24.23 -4.41
N GLY A 189 18.59 23.65 -5.10
CA GLY A 189 19.17 24.20 -6.33
C GLY A 189 20.43 25.03 -6.14
N ASN A 190 21.09 24.92 -4.99
CA ASN A 190 22.44 25.45 -4.80
C ASN A 190 23.44 24.66 -5.65
N LEU A 191 23.25 23.34 -5.72
CA LEU A 191 24.02 22.42 -6.54
C LEU A 191 23.24 22.10 -7.81
N LEU A 192 23.84 22.32 -8.98
CA LEU A 192 23.22 22.10 -10.30
C LEU A 192 21.83 22.76 -10.45
N PRO A 193 21.76 24.10 -10.46
CA PRO A 193 20.48 24.84 -10.50
C PRO A 193 19.63 24.51 -11.74
N SER A 194 20.25 24.15 -12.87
CA SER A 194 19.55 23.81 -14.12
C SER A 194 19.09 22.35 -14.21
N ALA A 195 19.43 21.49 -13.24
CA ALA A 195 19.04 20.09 -13.27
C ALA A 195 17.55 19.92 -12.94
N LEU A 196 16.88 19.04 -13.69
CA LEU A 196 15.51 18.61 -13.41
C LEU A 196 15.50 17.59 -12.28
N ILE A 197 14.49 17.64 -11.42
CA ILE A 197 14.38 16.76 -10.26
C ILE A 197 12.98 16.17 -10.22
N TRP A 198 12.89 14.85 -10.21
CA TRP A 198 11.65 14.12 -9.98
C TRP A 198 11.77 13.29 -8.72
N ILE A 199 10.91 13.54 -7.74
CA ILE A 199 10.86 12.81 -6.48
C ILE A 199 9.55 12.02 -6.45
N THR A 200 9.59 10.74 -6.11
CA THR A 200 8.39 9.96 -5.81
C THR A 200 8.28 9.70 -4.31
N SER A 201 7.05 9.73 -3.77
CA SER A 201 6.82 9.53 -2.34
C SER A 201 5.43 8.95 -2.07
N ARG A 202 5.28 8.23 -0.96
CA ARG A 202 3.96 8.13 -0.31
C ARG A 202 3.54 9.50 0.26
N PRO A 203 2.24 9.81 0.32
CA PRO A 203 1.77 11.09 0.85
C PRO A 203 2.29 11.40 2.27
N ALA A 204 2.36 10.39 3.13
CA ALA A 204 2.83 10.53 4.51
C ALA A 204 4.29 10.99 4.67
N ALA A 205 5.14 10.82 3.66
CA ALA A 205 6.53 11.25 3.68
C ALA A 205 6.80 12.45 2.75
N ALA A 206 5.78 12.93 2.04
CA ALA A 206 5.93 14.00 1.08
C ALA A 206 6.40 15.33 1.71
N ASP A 207 6.03 15.55 2.98
CA ASP A 207 6.37 16.77 3.73
C ASP A 207 7.82 16.79 4.22
N LEU A 208 8.57 15.70 4.02
CA LEU A 208 10.03 15.75 4.19
C LEU A 208 10.67 16.74 3.21
N ILE A 209 10.00 17.06 2.10
CA ILE A 209 10.42 18.10 1.16
C ILE A 209 9.53 19.34 1.36
N PRO A 210 10.12 20.51 1.69
CA PRO A 210 9.36 21.75 1.80
C PRO A 210 8.66 22.11 0.49
N SER A 211 7.44 22.65 0.59
CA SER A 211 6.63 22.99 -0.58
C SER A 211 7.28 24.08 -1.44
N GLU A 212 8.12 24.93 -0.84
CA GLU A 212 8.89 25.97 -1.51
C GLU A 212 9.94 25.39 -2.48
N CYS A 213 10.39 24.16 -2.24
CA CYS A 213 11.34 23.46 -3.10
C CYS A 213 10.66 22.75 -4.29
N VAL A 214 9.32 22.64 -4.28
CA VAL A 214 8.55 21.88 -5.25
C VAL A 214 7.82 22.82 -6.21
N HIS A 215 8.02 22.61 -7.51
CA HIS A 215 7.40 23.44 -8.54
C HIS A 215 6.04 22.89 -8.98
N ARG A 216 5.89 21.56 -8.92
CA ARG A 216 4.68 20.83 -9.29
C ARG A 216 4.50 19.62 -8.38
N VAL A 217 3.27 19.42 -7.90
CA VAL A 217 2.86 18.20 -7.21
C VAL A 217 1.95 17.40 -8.14
N THR A 218 2.28 16.13 -8.35
CA THR A 218 1.42 15.20 -9.10
C THR A 218 0.99 14.04 -8.21
N GLU A 219 -0.13 13.42 -8.52
CA GLU A 219 -0.65 12.28 -7.79
C GLU A 219 -0.93 11.11 -8.75
N VAL A 220 -0.37 9.93 -8.44
CA VAL A 220 -0.70 8.69 -9.16
C VAL A 220 -1.95 8.10 -8.52
N ARG A 221 -3.04 8.12 -9.27
CA ARG A 221 -4.38 7.69 -8.81
C ARG A 221 -4.64 6.20 -9.00
N GLY A 222 -3.76 5.42 -9.63
CA GLY A 222 -4.01 3.97 -9.85
C GLY A 222 -4.97 3.68 -11.01
N PHE A 223 -5.71 2.57 -10.91
CA PHE A 223 -6.64 2.13 -11.95
C PHE A 223 -8.07 2.63 -11.73
N ASN A 224 -8.58 3.40 -12.69
CA ASN A 224 -10.01 3.68 -12.81
C ASN A 224 -10.80 2.45 -13.25
N GLU A 225 -12.14 2.54 -13.23
CA GLU A 225 -13.02 1.39 -13.56
C GLU A 225 -12.70 0.71 -14.91
N PRO A 226 -12.56 1.44 -16.04
CA PRO A 226 -12.10 0.85 -17.29
C PRO A 226 -10.73 0.15 -17.20
N GLN A 227 -9.76 0.79 -16.55
CA GLN A 227 -8.38 0.29 -16.43
C GLN A 227 -8.29 -0.99 -15.59
N LYS A 228 -9.15 -1.14 -14.56
CA LYS A 228 -9.25 -2.38 -13.79
C LYS A 228 -9.57 -3.55 -14.70
N GLU A 229 -10.60 -3.42 -15.54
CA GLU A 229 -11.00 -4.48 -16.46
C GLU A 229 -9.98 -4.72 -17.57
N GLU A 230 -9.40 -3.64 -18.12
CA GLU A 230 -8.35 -3.71 -19.14
C GLU A 230 -7.17 -4.56 -18.65
N TYR A 231 -6.71 -4.31 -17.42
CA TYR A 231 -5.60 -5.06 -16.83
C TYR A 231 -5.90 -6.56 -16.80
N PHE A 232 -7.06 -6.98 -16.29
CA PHE A 232 -7.40 -8.41 -16.22
C PHE A 232 -7.54 -9.05 -17.60
N ARG A 233 -8.10 -8.33 -18.59
CA ARG A 233 -8.23 -8.82 -19.98
C ARG A 233 -6.89 -8.95 -20.69
N LYS A 234 -5.93 -8.05 -20.42
CA LYS A 234 -4.57 -8.13 -20.95
C LYS A 234 -3.77 -9.25 -20.29
N ARG A 235 -3.90 -9.39 -18.97
CA ARG A 235 -3.10 -10.32 -18.16
C ARG A 235 -3.53 -11.79 -18.30
N ILE A 236 -4.79 -12.04 -18.61
CA ILE A 236 -5.36 -13.40 -18.68
C ILE A 236 -5.74 -13.70 -20.13
N SER A 237 -5.06 -14.66 -20.74
CA SER A 237 -5.25 -14.98 -22.16
C SER A 237 -6.66 -15.52 -22.45
N ASP A 238 -7.23 -16.31 -21.54
CA ASP A 238 -8.61 -16.79 -21.65
C ASP A 238 -9.62 -15.70 -21.25
N GLN A 239 -10.29 -15.13 -22.24
CA GLN A 239 -11.25 -14.05 -22.04
C GLN A 239 -12.51 -14.49 -21.27
N SER A 240 -12.89 -15.77 -21.32
CA SER A 240 -14.03 -16.29 -20.54
C SER A 240 -13.69 -16.34 -19.06
N LEU A 241 -12.46 -16.75 -18.74
CA LEU A 241 -11.91 -16.75 -17.40
C LEU A 241 -11.72 -15.32 -16.88
N ALA A 242 -11.16 -14.42 -17.70
CA ALA A 242 -11.00 -13.01 -17.36
C ALA A 242 -12.34 -12.35 -16.98
N ASN A 243 -13.39 -12.56 -17.78
CA ASN A 243 -14.73 -12.04 -17.49
C ASN A 243 -15.34 -12.64 -16.22
N THR A 244 -15.09 -13.92 -15.95
CA THR A 244 -15.52 -14.59 -14.70
C THR A 244 -14.84 -13.96 -13.48
N ILE A 245 -13.53 -13.69 -13.57
CA ILE A 245 -12.73 -13.05 -12.52
C ILE A 245 -13.22 -11.62 -12.27
N ILE A 246 -13.41 -10.83 -13.33
CA ILE A 246 -13.93 -9.46 -13.22
C ILE A 246 -15.30 -9.46 -12.53
N THR A 247 -16.21 -10.35 -12.94
CA THR A 247 -17.55 -10.48 -12.34
C THR A 247 -17.46 -10.85 -10.85
N HIS A 248 -16.59 -11.79 -10.50
CA HIS A 248 -16.36 -12.19 -9.11
C HIS A 248 -15.82 -11.03 -8.27
N LEU A 249 -14.84 -10.29 -8.78
CA LEU A 249 -14.27 -9.14 -8.08
C LEU A 249 -15.32 -8.05 -7.84
N LYS A 250 -16.13 -7.69 -8.85
CA LYS A 250 -17.25 -6.75 -8.71
C LYS A 250 -18.31 -7.21 -7.70
N SER A 251 -18.55 -8.51 -7.59
CA SER A 251 -19.48 -9.06 -6.60
C SER A 251 -19.02 -8.86 -5.14
N SER A 252 -17.73 -8.58 -4.91
CA SER A 252 -17.17 -8.29 -3.59
C SER A 252 -16.61 -6.88 -3.54
N ARG A 253 -17.41 -5.96 -2.98
CA ARG A 253 -17.07 -4.54 -2.79
C ARG A 253 -15.68 -4.32 -2.23
N SER A 254 -15.28 -5.10 -1.22
CA SER A 254 -13.95 -4.97 -0.60
C SER A 254 -12.81 -5.37 -1.52
N LEU A 255 -12.99 -6.40 -2.36
CA LEU A 255 -11.97 -6.80 -3.33
C LEU A 255 -11.93 -5.81 -4.50
N HIS A 256 -13.09 -5.37 -4.95
CA HIS A 256 -13.21 -4.42 -6.07
C HIS A 256 -12.58 -3.04 -5.78
N ILE A 257 -12.77 -2.52 -4.57
CA ILE A 257 -12.11 -1.27 -4.13
C ILE A 257 -10.59 -1.44 -4.12
N MET A 258 -10.08 -2.57 -3.62
CA MET A 258 -8.64 -2.84 -3.58
C MET A 258 -8.01 -2.99 -4.97
N CYS A 259 -8.78 -3.38 -6.00
CA CYS A 259 -8.34 -3.39 -7.40
C CYS A 259 -8.02 -2.00 -7.98
N HIS A 260 -8.25 -0.93 -7.23
CA HIS A 260 -7.67 0.38 -7.52
C HIS A 260 -6.13 0.35 -7.51
N ILE A 261 -5.53 -0.52 -6.69
CA ILE A 261 -4.08 -0.73 -6.61
C ILE A 261 -3.65 -1.79 -7.65
N PRO A 262 -2.79 -1.47 -8.62
CA PRO A 262 -2.28 -2.43 -9.61
C PRO A 262 -1.64 -3.68 -8.99
N VAL A 263 -0.85 -3.54 -7.91
CA VAL A 263 -0.25 -4.70 -7.23
C VAL A 263 -1.32 -5.65 -6.66
N PHE A 264 -2.46 -5.13 -6.19
CA PHE A 264 -3.55 -5.99 -5.74
C PHE A 264 -4.28 -6.67 -6.91
N CYS A 265 -4.42 -6.01 -8.06
CA CYS A 265 -4.92 -6.66 -9.28
C CYS A 265 -4.03 -7.84 -9.69
N TRP A 266 -2.71 -7.68 -9.61
CA TRP A 266 -1.76 -8.75 -9.89
C TRP A 266 -1.89 -9.93 -8.91
N ILE A 267 -2.00 -9.68 -7.60
CA ILE A 267 -2.26 -10.72 -6.60
C ILE A 267 -3.57 -11.44 -6.91
N SER A 268 -4.62 -10.69 -7.20
CA SER A 268 -5.96 -11.22 -7.49
C SER A 268 -5.99 -12.07 -8.76
N ALA A 269 -5.35 -11.60 -9.83
CA ALA A 269 -5.20 -12.34 -11.08
C ALA A 269 -4.46 -13.66 -10.82
N THR A 270 -3.31 -13.61 -10.17
CA THR A 270 -2.48 -14.79 -9.87
C THR A 270 -3.25 -15.84 -9.06
N VAL A 271 -3.96 -15.42 -8.01
CA VAL A 271 -4.72 -16.35 -7.15
C VAL A 271 -5.94 -16.91 -7.88
N LEU A 272 -6.75 -16.05 -8.49
CA LEU A 272 -8.02 -16.47 -9.09
C LEU A 272 -7.80 -17.30 -10.36
N GLU A 273 -6.82 -16.93 -11.20
CA GLU A 273 -6.44 -17.68 -12.40
C GLU A 273 -6.07 -19.13 -12.03
N LYS A 274 -5.14 -19.31 -11.08
CA LYS A 274 -4.66 -20.64 -10.67
C LYS A 274 -5.73 -21.48 -9.96
N MET A 275 -6.68 -20.84 -9.27
CA MET A 275 -7.79 -21.56 -8.62
C MET A 275 -8.87 -22.01 -9.60
N LEU A 276 -9.22 -21.16 -10.56
CA LEU A 276 -10.28 -21.42 -11.53
C LEU A 276 -9.82 -22.35 -12.67
N GLN A 277 -8.58 -22.24 -13.14
CA GLN A 277 -8.06 -23.12 -14.20
C GLN A 277 -7.89 -24.58 -13.76
N LYS A 278 -7.42 -24.81 -12.53
CA LYS A 278 -7.04 -26.17 -12.09
C LYS A 278 -8.21 -27.04 -11.58
N LEU A 279 -9.48 -26.64 -11.77
CA LEU A 279 -10.65 -27.29 -11.16
C LEU A 279 -10.41 -27.61 -9.66
N ARG A 280 -9.63 -26.76 -8.96
CA ARG A 280 -9.36 -27.00 -7.54
C ARG A 280 -10.71 -26.88 -6.83
N LYS A 281 -11.16 -27.96 -6.19
CA LYS A 281 -12.42 -28.06 -5.40
C LYS A 281 -12.46 -27.13 -4.16
N GLY A 282 -11.69 -26.04 -4.15
CA GLY A 282 -11.68 -25.03 -3.10
C GLY A 282 -12.70 -23.93 -3.40
N LYS A 283 -13.24 -23.32 -2.35
CA LYS A 283 -14.11 -22.14 -2.49
C LYS A 283 -13.26 -20.95 -2.97
N ILE A 284 -13.76 -20.22 -3.96
CA ILE A 284 -13.14 -18.99 -4.47
C ILE A 284 -13.04 -17.97 -3.31
N PRO A 285 -11.89 -17.28 -3.13
CA PRO A 285 -11.72 -16.26 -2.09
C PRO A 285 -12.76 -15.14 -2.23
N LYS A 286 -13.47 -14.83 -1.14
CA LYS A 286 -14.46 -13.74 -1.10
C LYS A 286 -14.00 -12.53 -0.29
N THR A 287 -12.97 -12.72 0.53
CA THR A 287 -12.44 -11.74 1.50
C THR A 287 -10.98 -11.45 1.20
N LEU A 288 -10.47 -10.31 1.65
CA LEU A 288 -9.07 -9.93 1.47
C LEU A 288 -8.16 -10.96 2.15
N THR A 289 -8.51 -11.35 3.38
CA THR A 289 -7.70 -12.34 4.12
C THR A 289 -7.59 -13.66 3.37
N GLN A 290 -8.69 -14.16 2.79
CA GLN A 290 -8.65 -15.37 1.97
C GLN A 290 -7.74 -15.18 0.76
N MET A 291 -7.83 -14.05 0.06
CA MET A 291 -7.02 -13.76 -1.12
C MET A 291 -5.51 -13.83 -0.79
N TYR A 292 -5.09 -13.10 0.26
CA TYR A 292 -3.69 -13.08 0.69
C TYR A 292 -3.21 -14.41 1.28
N THR A 293 -4.07 -15.13 2.02
CA THR A 293 -3.71 -16.46 2.55
C THR A 293 -3.51 -17.45 1.40
N HIS A 294 -4.37 -17.41 0.38
CA HIS A 294 -4.21 -18.24 -0.81
C HIS A 294 -2.95 -17.87 -1.60
N PHE A 295 -2.64 -16.59 -1.75
CA PHE A 295 -1.41 -16.12 -2.35
C PHE A 295 -0.18 -16.67 -1.62
N LEU A 296 -0.12 -16.55 -0.29
CA LEU A 296 0.97 -17.09 0.53
C LEU A 296 1.13 -18.62 0.36
N ILE A 297 0.03 -19.37 0.35
CA ILE A 297 0.03 -20.82 0.08
C ILE A 297 0.59 -21.13 -1.31
N MET A 298 0.23 -20.36 -2.33
CA MET A 298 0.71 -20.59 -3.68
C MET A 298 2.23 -20.38 -3.78
N GLN A 299 2.75 -19.35 -3.14
CA GLN A 299 4.18 -19.06 -3.12
C GLN A 299 4.98 -20.12 -2.37
N THR A 300 4.44 -20.61 -1.25
CA THR A 300 5.05 -21.70 -0.47
C THR A 300 5.10 -23.00 -1.30
N ASN A 301 4.02 -23.33 -2.03
CA ASN A 301 4.01 -24.52 -2.89
C ASN A 301 4.98 -24.42 -4.09
N ILE A 302 5.13 -23.24 -4.68
CA ILE A 302 6.10 -23.01 -5.77
C ILE A 302 7.54 -23.32 -5.30
N LYS A 303 7.88 -22.98 -4.06
CA LYS A 303 9.18 -23.31 -3.47
C LYS A 303 9.41 -24.84 -3.46
N HIS A 304 8.40 -25.63 -3.10
CA HIS A 304 8.50 -27.09 -3.08
C HIS A 304 8.69 -27.72 -4.47
N GLU A 305 8.12 -27.12 -5.53
CA GLU A 305 8.27 -27.63 -6.91
C GLU A 305 9.69 -27.42 -7.48
N LYS A 306 10.49 -26.51 -6.89
CA LYS A 306 11.84 -26.16 -7.38
C LYS A 306 12.99 -26.98 -6.75
N ASP A 307 12.68 -27.99 -5.93
CA ASP A 307 13.62 -28.99 -5.36
C ASP A 307 14.90 -28.41 -4.71
N TYR A 308 14.81 -27.23 -4.10
CA TYR A 308 15.91 -26.60 -3.35
C TYR A 308 16.03 -27.17 -1.93
N GLU A 309 17.25 -27.19 -1.40
CA GLU A 309 17.66 -27.86 -0.16
C GLU A 309 16.67 -27.73 1.01
N LYS A 310 16.37 -28.88 1.63
CA LYS A 310 15.45 -29.09 2.77
C LYS A 310 15.93 -28.49 4.10
N THR A 311 16.85 -27.54 4.11
CA THR A 311 17.53 -27.07 5.32
C THR A 311 16.62 -26.25 6.24
N VAL A 312 15.62 -25.53 5.70
CA VAL A 312 14.66 -24.78 6.54
C VAL A 312 13.21 -25.11 6.21
N LYS A 313 12.43 -25.43 7.25
CA LYS A 313 10.99 -25.68 7.14
C LYS A 313 10.26 -24.38 6.81
N ASP A 314 9.38 -24.41 5.82
CA ASP A 314 8.56 -23.25 5.40
C ASP A 314 7.77 -22.62 6.55
N GLU A 315 7.37 -23.44 7.52
CA GLU A 315 6.66 -22.99 8.72
C GLU A 315 7.50 -22.02 9.57
N ASP A 316 8.76 -22.38 9.81
CA ASP A 316 9.68 -21.58 10.63
C ASP A 316 10.00 -20.26 9.92
N MET A 317 10.21 -20.33 8.61
CA MET A 317 10.41 -19.17 7.75
C MET A 317 9.21 -18.20 7.79
N ILE A 318 7.99 -18.70 7.59
CA ILE A 318 6.79 -17.85 7.60
C ILE A 318 6.63 -17.15 8.95
N VAL A 319 6.94 -17.84 10.05
CA VAL A 319 6.91 -17.25 11.40
C VAL A 319 7.99 -16.17 11.55
N LYS A 320 9.23 -16.43 11.13
CA LYS A 320 10.34 -15.44 11.15
C LYS A 320 9.99 -14.19 10.31
N LEU A 321 9.51 -14.38 9.08
CA LEU A 321 9.07 -13.28 8.21
C LEU A 321 7.87 -12.52 8.79
N GLY A 322 6.93 -13.23 9.42
CA GLY A 322 5.80 -12.61 10.09
C GLY A 322 6.22 -11.78 11.31
N LYS A 323 7.22 -12.24 12.07
CA LYS A 323 7.83 -11.47 13.17
C LYS A 323 8.46 -10.18 12.64
N LEU A 324 9.32 -10.29 11.61
CA LEU A 324 9.92 -9.14 10.93
C LEU A 324 8.85 -8.16 10.45
N ALA A 325 7.81 -8.67 9.79
CA ALA A 325 6.73 -7.87 9.27
C ALA A 325 6.02 -7.09 10.39
N PHE A 326 5.73 -7.72 11.53
CA PHE A 326 5.07 -7.08 12.67
C PHE A 326 5.95 -6.01 13.32
N GLU A 327 7.19 -6.34 13.67
CA GLU A 327 8.10 -5.39 14.32
C GLU A 327 8.36 -4.16 13.44
N GLN A 328 8.58 -4.37 12.14
CA GLN A 328 8.84 -3.28 11.22
C GLN A 328 7.57 -2.48 10.87
N LEU A 329 6.38 -3.11 10.90
CA LEU A 329 5.10 -2.40 10.76
C LEU A 329 4.88 -1.44 11.93
N VAL A 330 5.19 -1.87 13.16
CA VAL A 330 5.11 -1.02 14.36
C VAL A 330 6.16 0.10 14.33
N LYS A 331 7.38 -0.18 13.85
CA LYS A 331 8.43 0.83 13.64
C LYS A 331 8.12 1.80 12.48
N GLY A 332 7.18 1.47 11.59
CA GLY A 332 6.82 2.25 10.40
C GLY A 332 7.81 2.10 9.23
N ASN A 333 8.65 1.05 9.25
CA ASN A 333 9.68 0.81 8.25
C ASN A 333 9.15 -0.08 7.11
N LEU A 334 9.46 0.31 5.86
CA LEU A 334 9.15 -0.46 4.65
C LEU A 334 10.32 -1.28 4.12
N ILE A 335 11.54 -0.81 4.39
CA ILE A 335 12.79 -1.43 3.96
C ILE A 335 13.58 -1.87 5.19
N PHE A 336 14.30 -2.97 5.03
CA PHE A 336 15.04 -3.66 6.08
C PHE A 336 16.47 -3.89 5.63
N TYR A 337 17.40 -3.79 6.57
CA TYR A 337 18.81 -4.08 6.36
C TYR A 337 19.21 -5.35 7.12
N GLU A 338 20.46 -5.79 6.95
CA GLU A 338 20.98 -6.99 7.61
C GLU A 338 20.83 -6.96 9.14
N GLU A 339 20.92 -5.78 9.76
CA GLU A 339 20.70 -5.58 11.19
C GLU A 339 19.24 -5.89 11.60
N ASP A 340 18.27 -5.40 10.82
CA ASP A 340 16.84 -5.62 11.03
C ASP A 340 16.47 -7.13 10.93
N LEU A 341 17.12 -7.85 10.00
CA LEU A 341 16.92 -9.28 9.80
C LEU A 341 17.48 -10.11 10.98
N ARG A 342 18.68 -9.74 11.45
CA ARG A 342 19.34 -10.41 12.58
C ARG A 342 18.54 -10.30 13.88
N GLU A 343 17.90 -9.15 14.14
CA GLU A 343 16.97 -8.98 15.27
C GLU A 343 15.80 -9.98 15.24
N CYS A 344 15.39 -10.38 14.03
CA CYS A 344 14.31 -11.33 13.80
C CYS A 344 14.77 -12.79 13.72
N GLY A 345 16.06 -13.07 13.88
CA GLY A 345 16.63 -14.42 13.77
C GLY A 345 16.66 -14.95 12.33
N ILE A 346 16.72 -14.05 11.35
CA ILE A 346 16.93 -14.37 9.93
C ILE A 346 18.37 -13.97 9.60
N ASP A 347 19.20 -14.94 9.20
CA ASP A 347 20.54 -14.61 8.69
C ASP A 347 20.48 -14.14 7.23
N GLU A 348 21.53 -13.45 6.77
CA GLU A 348 21.57 -12.89 5.41
C GLU A 348 21.46 -13.98 4.32
N THR A 349 22.02 -15.16 4.56
CA THR A 349 21.97 -16.27 3.60
C THR A 349 20.57 -16.86 3.50
N GLU A 350 19.86 -17.03 4.63
CA GLU A 350 18.45 -17.39 4.70
C GLU A 350 17.61 -16.34 3.95
N ALA A 351 17.82 -15.05 4.22
CA ALA A 351 17.09 -13.96 3.58
C ALA A 351 17.29 -13.95 2.05
N SER A 352 18.52 -14.13 1.56
CA SER A 352 18.83 -14.21 0.13
C SER A 352 18.25 -15.47 -0.55
N VAL A 353 18.26 -16.61 0.14
CA VAL A 353 17.61 -17.83 -0.37
C VAL A 353 16.10 -17.58 -0.50
N TYR A 354 15.50 -16.92 0.48
CA TYR A 354 14.07 -16.66 0.48
C TYR A 354 13.61 -15.57 -0.47
N SER A 355 14.41 -14.53 -0.67
CA SER A 355 14.14 -13.55 -1.71
C SER A 355 14.15 -14.21 -3.08
N GLY A 356 15.07 -15.17 -3.33
CA GLY A 356 15.14 -15.94 -4.57
C GLY A 356 14.02 -16.97 -4.75
N LEU A 357 13.49 -17.55 -3.67
CA LEU A 357 12.45 -18.59 -3.70
C LEU A 357 11.03 -18.01 -3.64
N CYS A 358 10.84 -16.93 -2.90
CA CYS A 358 9.58 -16.24 -2.66
C CYS A 358 9.66 -14.78 -3.09
N THR A 359 10.20 -14.53 -4.30
CA THR A 359 10.40 -13.20 -4.93
C THR A 359 9.16 -12.31 -4.98
N GLN A 360 7.99 -12.93 -4.87
CA GLN A 360 6.66 -12.33 -4.87
C GLN A 360 6.16 -11.93 -3.47
N ILE A 361 6.90 -12.30 -2.42
CA ILE A 361 6.62 -11.95 -1.02
C ILE A 361 7.72 -11.06 -0.48
N PHE A 362 8.97 -11.50 -0.61
CA PHE A 362 10.15 -10.87 -0.04
C PHE A 362 11.18 -10.67 -1.15
N ARG A 363 11.76 -9.48 -1.24
CA ARG A 363 12.73 -9.13 -2.27
C ARG A 363 14.04 -8.73 -1.64
N GLU A 364 15.10 -9.26 -2.21
CA GLU A 364 16.45 -8.73 -2.11
C GLU A 364 16.64 -7.91 -3.37
N GLU A 365 16.88 -6.63 -3.19
CA GLU A 365 17.20 -5.76 -4.29
C GLU A 365 18.68 -5.48 -4.30
N PHE A 366 19.30 -5.75 -5.45
CA PHE A 366 20.63 -5.30 -5.77
C PHE A 366 20.49 -3.89 -6.35
N GLY A 367 20.90 -2.92 -5.56
CA GLY A 367 21.13 -1.58 -6.05
C GLY A 367 22.29 -1.55 -7.04
N LEU A 368 22.44 -0.42 -7.73
CA LEU A 368 23.68 -0.09 -8.45
C LEU A 368 24.87 -0.12 -7.49
N TYR A 369 24.63 0.22 -6.22
CA TYR A 369 25.55 -0.03 -5.12
C TYR A 369 25.35 -1.45 -4.56
N GLN A 370 26.40 -2.29 -4.58
CA GLN A 370 26.40 -3.73 -4.22
C GLN A 370 25.90 -4.11 -2.79
N GLY A 371 25.37 -3.17 -2.01
CA GLY A 371 24.77 -3.47 -0.71
C GLY A 371 23.36 -4.04 -0.85
N LYS A 372 23.02 -5.02 -0.02
CA LYS A 372 21.73 -5.71 -0.04
C LYS A 372 20.68 -4.92 0.76
N VAL A 373 19.54 -4.68 0.13
CA VAL A 373 18.35 -4.12 0.79
C VAL A 373 17.21 -5.11 0.65
N PHE A 374 16.44 -5.26 1.73
CA PHE A 374 15.32 -6.18 1.77
C PHE A 374 14.00 -5.43 1.95
N CYS A 375 12.94 -5.90 1.28
CA CYS A 375 11.60 -5.36 1.46
C CYS A 375 10.54 -6.43 1.17
N PHE A 376 9.31 -6.20 1.64
CA PHE A 376 8.17 -6.95 1.13
C PHE A 376 7.72 -6.34 -0.20
N VAL A 377 7.20 -7.16 -1.12
CA VAL A 377 6.72 -6.70 -2.44
C VAL A 377 5.67 -5.60 -2.33
N HIS A 378 4.89 -5.61 -1.26
CA HIS A 378 3.90 -4.59 -0.96
C HIS A 378 3.62 -4.51 0.54
N LEU A 379 3.26 -3.31 1.03
CA LEU A 379 2.90 -3.10 2.45
C LEU A 379 1.77 -4.02 2.90
N SER A 380 0.75 -4.26 2.08
CA SER A 380 -0.32 -5.18 2.44
C SER A 380 0.12 -6.64 2.62
N ILE A 381 1.22 -7.08 2.00
CA ILE A 381 1.81 -8.40 2.26
C ILE A 381 2.47 -8.40 3.63
N GLN A 382 3.19 -7.33 3.97
CA GLN A 382 3.76 -7.12 5.30
C GLN A 382 2.65 -7.13 6.36
N GLU A 383 1.58 -6.37 6.18
CA GLU A 383 0.44 -6.33 7.12
C GLU A 383 -0.25 -7.69 7.26
N HIS A 384 -0.37 -8.45 6.17
CA HIS A 384 -0.91 -9.81 6.21
C HIS A 384 -0.02 -10.77 7.02
N LEU A 385 1.30 -10.76 6.76
CA LEU A 385 2.27 -11.57 7.48
C LEU A 385 2.38 -11.19 8.97
N ALA A 386 2.31 -9.89 9.26
CA ALA A 386 2.25 -9.38 10.63
C ALA A 386 1.00 -9.89 11.35
N ALA A 387 -0.17 -9.83 10.71
CA ALA A 387 -1.42 -10.34 11.27
C ALA A 387 -1.37 -11.86 11.48
N LEU A 388 -0.75 -12.58 10.55
CA LEU A 388 -0.50 -14.01 10.68
C LEU A 388 0.38 -14.31 11.88
N TYR A 389 1.49 -13.58 12.06
CA TYR A 389 2.36 -13.72 13.22
C TYR A 389 1.64 -13.45 14.54
N ALA A 390 0.83 -12.39 14.61
CA ALA A 390 0.02 -12.07 15.79
C ALA A 390 -0.96 -13.21 16.12
N HIS A 391 -1.65 -13.73 15.11
CA HIS A 391 -2.59 -14.85 15.26
C HIS A 391 -1.90 -16.12 15.75
N LEU A 392 -0.75 -16.48 15.17
CA LEU A 392 0.00 -17.69 15.50
C LEU A 392 0.68 -17.60 16.86
N SER A 393 1.29 -16.46 17.19
CA SER A 393 1.93 -16.20 18.48
C SER A 393 0.94 -16.40 19.63
N PHE A 394 -0.29 -15.91 19.45
CA PHE A 394 -1.33 -16.09 20.44
C PHE A 394 -1.87 -17.52 20.47
N THR A 395 -2.15 -18.11 19.31
CA THR A 395 -2.80 -19.42 19.21
C THR A 395 -1.87 -20.56 19.66
N ASN A 396 -0.58 -20.47 19.35
CA ASN A 396 0.41 -21.50 19.68
C ASN A 396 1.05 -21.26 21.06
N ASN A 397 1.36 -20.01 21.40
CA ASN A 397 2.19 -19.69 22.57
C ASN A 397 1.48 -18.81 23.62
N ARG A 398 0.21 -18.44 23.42
CA ARG A 398 -0.54 -17.48 24.28
C ARG A 398 0.13 -16.12 24.42
N ILE A 399 0.94 -15.75 23.44
CA ILE A 399 1.65 -14.46 23.41
C ILE A 399 0.76 -13.43 22.72
N ASN A 400 0.43 -12.36 23.44
CA ASN A 400 -0.15 -11.16 22.85
C ASN A 400 0.98 -10.23 22.37
N VAL A 401 1.07 -10.03 21.07
CA VAL A 401 2.15 -9.23 20.45
C VAL A 401 2.12 -7.76 20.88
N PHE A 402 0.97 -7.22 21.27
CA PHE A 402 0.84 -5.85 21.78
C PHE A 402 1.34 -5.67 23.22
N ASP A 403 1.56 -6.74 23.98
CA ASP A 403 2.14 -6.67 25.33
C ASP A 403 3.68 -6.65 25.29
N GLN A 404 4.29 -6.90 24.13
CA GLN A 404 5.75 -6.95 23.96
C GLN A 404 6.36 -5.62 23.50
N THR A 405 5.54 -4.71 22.97
CA THR A 405 5.97 -3.43 22.39
C THR A 405 6.08 -2.28 23.40
N GLU A 406 5.61 -2.46 24.65
CA GLU A 406 5.73 -1.45 25.70
C GLU A 406 7.09 -1.53 26.44
N HIS A 407 7.88 -0.46 26.37
CA HIS A 407 9.05 -0.19 27.22
C HIS A 407 8.71 0.02 28.72
N SER A 408 7.47 -0.22 29.14
CA SER A 408 7.02 -0.08 30.53
C SER A 408 7.15 -1.43 31.27
N LEU A 409 8.12 -1.52 32.18
CA LEU A 409 8.30 -2.66 33.07
C LEU A 409 7.16 -2.84 34.10
N PHE A 410 6.23 -1.89 34.21
CA PHE A 410 5.14 -1.89 35.20
C PHE A 410 3.79 -2.41 34.67
N SER A 411 3.61 -2.61 33.35
CA SER A 411 2.35 -3.14 32.77
C SER A 411 2.33 -4.68 32.62
N LYS A 412 3.49 -5.33 32.72
CA LYS A 412 3.67 -6.78 32.46
C LYS A 412 2.89 -7.70 33.41
N VAL A 413 2.61 -7.28 34.64
CA VAL A 413 1.93 -8.13 35.65
C VAL A 413 0.40 -7.97 35.61
N SER A 414 -0.13 -6.81 35.22
CA SER A 414 -1.57 -6.55 35.18
C SER A 414 -2.25 -7.03 33.89
N ASN A 415 -1.53 -7.14 32.77
CA ASN A 415 -2.10 -7.51 31.47
C ASN A 415 -2.16 -9.02 31.22
N TYR A 416 -1.38 -9.82 31.95
CA TYR A 416 -1.31 -11.28 31.77
C TYR A 416 -2.67 -11.99 31.98
N PHE A 417 -3.56 -11.43 32.81
CA PHE A 417 -4.85 -12.03 33.13
C PHE A 417 -6.05 -11.49 32.30
N LYS A 418 -5.87 -10.44 31.49
CA LYS A 418 -7.00 -9.73 30.85
C LYS A 418 -7.41 -10.32 29.49
N TYR A 419 -6.52 -11.08 28.83
CA TYR A 419 -6.71 -11.57 27.47
C TYR A 419 -6.44 -13.08 27.32
N ASN A 420 -7.14 -13.92 28.08
CA ASN A 420 -7.01 -15.39 27.99
C ASN A 420 -7.68 -16.01 26.75
N SER A 421 -8.28 -15.20 25.87
CA SER A 421 -9.03 -15.65 24.69
C SER A 421 -8.63 -14.90 23.42
N LEU A 422 -8.84 -15.53 22.27
CA LEU A 422 -8.59 -14.92 20.96
C LEU A 422 -9.48 -13.69 20.73
N SER A 423 -10.69 -13.71 21.29
CA SER A 423 -11.57 -12.54 21.34
C SER A 423 -10.98 -11.38 22.14
N GLY A 424 -10.18 -11.67 23.18
CA GLY A 424 -9.45 -10.65 23.94
C GLY A 424 -8.36 -9.98 23.10
N LEU A 425 -7.55 -10.76 22.37
CA LEU A 425 -6.57 -10.23 21.42
C LEU A 425 -7.25 -9.33 20.38
N HIS A 426 -8.38 -9.77 19.81
CA HIS A 426 -9.13 -8.98 18.85
C HIS A 426 -9.61 -7.65 19.42
N GLN A 427 -10.17 -7.65 20.65
CA GLN A 427 -10.61 -6.42 21.30
C GLN A 427 -9.46 -5.42 21.45
N ARG A 428 -8.28 -5.90 21.88
CA ARG A 428 -7.10 -5.05 21.98
C ARG A 428 -6.66 -4.53 20.62
N ALA A 429 -6.57 -5.39 19.60
CA ALA A 429 -6.20 -4.97 18.25
C ALA A 429 -7.16 -3.92 17.68
N VAL A 430 -8.46 -4.03 17.96
CA VAL A 430 -9.46 -3.01 17.58
C VAL A 430 -9.17 -1.68 18.28
N ASP A 431 -8.85 -1.70 19.57
CA ASP A 431 -8.54 -0.47 20.31
C ASP A 431 -7.24 0.20 19.81
N GLU A 432 -6.18 -0.59 19.56
CA GLU A 432 -4.91 -0.09 19.01
C GLU A 432 -5.12 0.54 17.62
N ALA A 433 -5.89 -0.12 16.73
CA ALA A 433 -6.20 0.43 15.41
C ALA A 433 -7.04 1.72 15.48
N LEU A 434 -7.95 1.84 16.44
CA LEU A 434 -8.74 3.06 16.65
C LEU A 434 -7.91 4.21 17.25
N GLN A 435 -6.87 3.90 18.03
CA GLN A 435 -5.92 4.90 18.54
C GLN A 435 -4.94 5.38 17.46
N SER A 436 -4.69 4.56 16.43
CA SER A 436 -3.88 4.94 15.28
C SER A 436 -4.47 6.16 14.55
N LYS A 437 -3.73 7.28 14.58
CA LYS A 437 -4.15 8.53 13.93
C LYS A 437 -4.26 8.36 12.41
N ASN A 438 -3.22 7.81 11.79
CA ASN A 438 -3.18 7.56 10.35
C ASN A 438 -3.91 6.28 9.91
N GLY A 439 -4.19 5.33 10.81
CA GLY A 439 -4.82 4.06 10.44
C GLY A 439 -3.87 3.00 9.91
N HIS A 440 -2.57 3.09 10.22
CA HIS A 440 -1.56 2.12 9.76
C HIS A 440 -1.76 0.67 10.26
N LEU A 441 -2.72 0.44 11.17
CA LEU A 441 -3.10 -0.89 11.63
C LEU A 441 -4.44 -1.37 11.05
N ASP A 442 -5.07 -0.59 10.16
CA ASP A 442 -6.42 -0.87 9.67
C ASP A 442 -6.46 -2.16 8.85
N LEU A 443 -5.53 -2.35 7.89
CA LEU A 443 -5.51 -3.55 7.06
C LEU A 443 -4.93 -4.75 7.82
N PHE A 444 -3.92 -4.54 8.67
CA PHE A 444 -3.51 -5.53 9.68
C PHE A 444 -4.70 -6.06 10.49
N LEU A 445 -5.57 -5.18 11.01
CA LEU A 445 -6.73 -5.57 11.81
C LEU A 445 -7.72 -6.40 11.00
N ARG A 446 -8.01 -5.99 9.75
CA ARG A 446 -8.86 -6.75 8.82
C ARG A 446 -8.33 -8.18 8.66
N PHE A 447 -7.03 -8.33 8.41
CA PHE A 447 -6.39 -9.63 8.27
C PHE A 447 -6.45 -10.46 9.55
N LEU A 448 -6.10 -9.88 10.70
CA LEU A 448 -6.08 -10.58 11.98
C LEU A 448 -7.45 -11.20 12.31
N LEU A 449 -8.51 -10.42 12.13
CA LEU A 449 -9.89 -10.88 12.34
C LEU A 449 -10.32 -11.93 11.32
N GLY A 450 -9.96 -11.74 10.05
CA GLY A 450 -10.25 -12.70 8.99
C GLY A 450 -9.57 -14.05 9.23
N LEU A 451 -8.32 -14.08 9.71
CA LEU A 451 -7.55 -15.30 9.95
C LEU A 451 -8.21 -16.21 11.00
N SER A 452 -8.93 -15.61 11.95
CA SER A 452 -9.68 -16.32 13.00
C SER A 452 -10.93 -17.05 12.50
N ARG A 453 -11.29 -16.92 11.22
CA ARG A 453 -12.39 -17.70 10.63
C ARG A 453 -11.98 -19.14 10.38
N LYS A 454 -12.90 -20.06 10.64
CA LYS A 454 -12.75 -21.50 10.37
C LYS A 454 -12.29 -21.81 8.94
N SER A 455 -12.79 -21.06 7.94
CA SER A 455 -12.37 -21.23 6.54
C SER A 455 -10.88 -20.93 6.33
N ASN A 456 -10.34 -19.91 7.01
CA ASN A 456 -8.93 -19.54 6.93
C ASN A 456 -8.08 -20.46 7.81
N GLN A 457 -8.58 -20.92 8.96
CA GLN A 457 -7.89 -21.93 9.77
C GLN A 457 -7.62 -23.23 8.99
N THR A 458 -8.55 -23.69 8.16
CA THR A 458 -8.31 -24.84 7.26
C THR A 458 -7.24 -24.55 6.19
N LEU A 459 -7.10 -23.29 5.76
CA LEU A 459 -6.01 -22.88 4.86
C LEU A 459 -4.68 -22.81 5.61
N LEU A 460 -4.67 -22.28 6.83
CA LEU A 460 -3.50 -22.20 7.70
C LEU A 460 -2.94 -23.58 8.07
N GLN A 461 -3.80 -24.59 8.26
CA GLN A 461 -3.36 -25.98 8.44
C GLN A 461 -2.58 -26.54 7.24
N LYS A 462 -2.74 -25.96 6.05
CA LYS A 462 -1.92 -26.32 4.87
C LYS A 462 -0.57 -25.62 4.87
N LEU A 463 -0.44 -24.51 5.60
CA LEU A 463 0.81 -23.77 5.76
C LEU A 463 1.61 -24.26 6.98
N LEU A 464 0.94 -24.70 8.05
CA LEU A 464 1.54 -25.01 9.34
C LEU A 464 0.96 -26.30 9.92
N THR A 465 1.83 -27.26 10.24
CA THR A 465 1.48 -28.59 10.78
C THR A 465 0.97 -28.57 12.21
N LYS A 466 1.21 -27.48 12.98
CA LYS A 466 0.68 -27.29 14.34
C LYS A 466 0.02 -25.92 14.48
N THR A 467 -1.29 -25.93 14.64
CA THR A 467 -2.06 -24.77 15.13
C THR A 467 -2.66 -25.16 16.48
N GLY A 468 -2.29 -24.46 17.55
CA GLY A 468 -2.90 -24.65 18.86
C GLY A 468 -4.41 -24.41 18.83
N SER A 469 -5.15 -24.91 19.82
CA SER A 469 -6.56 -24.54 19.98
C SER A 469 -6.68 -23.41 21.00
N CYS A 470 -7.35 -22.33 20.61
CA CYS A 470 -7.68 -21.23 21.51
C CYS A 470 -9.18 -21.10 21.65
N PHE A 471 -9.66 -20.81 22.87
CA PHE A 471 -11.04 -20.39 23.05
C PHE A 471 -11.28 -19.11 22.23
N TYR A 472 -12.25 -19.19 21.32
CA TYR A 472 -12.62 -18.10 20.44
C TYR A 472 -14.13 -17.95 20.44
N ASP A 473 -14.58 -16.79 20.90
CA ASP A 473 -15.96 -16.37 20.84
C ASP A 473 -16.09 -15.29 19.75
N LYS A 474 -16.62 -15.70 18.60
CA LYS A 474 -16.86 -14.82 17.45
C LYS A 474 -17.87 -13.74 17.82
N ASP A 475 -18.96 -14.11 18.49
CA ASP A 475 -20.06 -13.19 18.78
C ASP A 475 -19.61 -12.08 19.72
N LYS A 476 -18.78 -12.41 20.72
CA LYS A 476 -18.14 -11.40 21.58
C LYS A 476 -17.29 -10.40 20.79
N THR A 477 -16.54 -10.87 19.79
CA THR A 477 -15.75 -9.99 18.91
C THR A 477 -16.65 -9.10 18.06
N VAL A 478 -17.67 -9.69 17.43
CA VAL A 478 -18.62 -8.99 16.57
C VAL A 478 -19.39 -7.92 17.35
N GLN A 479 -19.91 -8.24 18.54
CA GLN A 479 -20.63 -7.28 19.37
C GLN A 479 -19.73 -6.14 19.82
N TYR A 480 -18.46 -6.41 20.14
CA TYR A 480 -17.50 -5.37 20.46
C TYR A 480 -17.27 -4.41 19.29
N ILE A 481 -17.07 -4.94 18.08
CA ILE A 481 -16.91 -4.10 16.88
C ILE A 481 -18.17 -3.27 16.62
N LYS A 482 -19.37 -3.87 16.72
CA LYS A 482 -20.64 -3.15 16.58
C LYS A 482 -20.80 -2.05 17.62
N GLN A 483 -20.37 -2.28 18.86
CA GLN A 483 -20.32 -1.26 19.90
C GLN A 483 -19.38 -0.12 19.50
N LYS A 484 -18.15 -0.42 19.08
CA LYS A 484 -17.19 0.59 18.64
C LYS A 484 -17.70 1.41 17.46
N ILE A 485 -18.42 0.81 16.51
CA ILE A 485 -19.07 1.54 15.40
C ILE A 485 -20.11 2.54 15.92
N ARG A 486 -20.86 2.21 16.99
CA ARG A 486 -21.85 3.12 17.58
C ARG A 486 -21.21 4.31 18.29
N GLU A 487 -20.06 4.08 18.92
CA GLU A 487 -19.29 5.08 19.68
C GLU A 487 -18.42 5.97 18.79
N ASN A 488 -18.13 5.55 17.55
CA ASN A 488 -17.17 6.23 16.67
C ASN A 488 -17.85 7.29 15.80
N HIS A 489 -17.25 8.49 15.78
CA HIS A 489 -17.74 9.62 15.00
C HIS A 489 -16.98 9.82 13.69
N SER A 490 -15.85 9.14 13.47
CA SER A 490 -15.11 9.20 12.20
C SER A 490 -15.71 8.20 11.19
N PRO A 491 -16.16 8.67 10.01
CA PRO A 491 -16.61 7.81 8.93
C PRO A 491 -15.52 6.82 8.49
N GLU A 492 -14.28 7.28 8.36
CA GLU A 492 -13.13 6.50 7.88
C GLU A 492 -12.83 5.31 8.79
N ARG A 493 -12.82 5.56 10.12
CA ARG A 493 -12.64 4.49 11.11
C ARG A 493 -13.81 3.53 11.13
N SER A 494 -15.04 4.05 10.99
CA SER A 494 -16.25 3.22 10.95
C SER A 494 -16.26 2.32 9.72
N ILE A 495 -15.84 2.83 8.56
CA ILE A 495 -15.67 2.07 7.31
C ILE A 495 -14.70 0.90 7.53
N ASN A 496 -13.55 1.14 8.16
CA ASN A 496 -12.61 0.06 8.50
C ASN A 496 -13.25 -1.03 9.38
N LEU A 497 -14.03 -0.64 10.40
CA LEU A 497 -14.73 -1.60 11.25
C LEU A 497 -15.82 -2.39 10.50
N PHE A 498 -16.49 -1.81 9.51
CA PHE A 498 -17.39 -2.56 8.63
C PHE A 498 -16.63 -3.57 7.76
N HIS A 499 -15.46 -3.21 7.23
CA HIS A 499 -14.59 -4.18 6.55
C HIS A 499 -14.16 -5.31 7.49
N CYS A 500 -13.88 -5.02 8.76
CA CYS A 500 -13.59 -6.03 9.78
C CYS A 500 -14.76 -7.00 10.01
N LEU A 501 -16.01 -6.50 10.05
CA LEU A 501 -17.20 -7.36 10.13
C LEU A 501 -17.35 -8.24 8.89
N ASN A 502 -17.11 -7.70 7.69
CA ASN A 502 -17.11 -8.46 6.44
C ASN A 502 -16.04 -9.56 6.44
N GLU A 503 -14.83 -9.26 6.91
CA GLU A 503 -13.75 -10.24 7.06
C GLU A 503 -14.16 -11.37 8.00
N LEU A 504 -14.88 -11.08 9.11
CA LEU A 504 -15.48 -12.06 10.03
C LEU A 504 -16.70 -12.80 9.44
N GLY A 505 -17.22 -12.33 8.30
CA GLY A 505 -18.44 -12.83 7.67
C GLY A 505 -19.68 -12.55 8.51
N ASP A 506 -19.77 -11.37 9.10
CA ASP A 506 -21.00 -10.78 9.63
C ASP A 506 -21.42 -9.63 8.71
N ASP A 507 -22.47 -9.85 7.93
CA ASP A 507 -23.07 -8.90 7.00
C ASP A 507 -24.45 -8.41 7.48
N SER A 508 -24.85 -8.75 8.70
CA SER A 508 -26.19 -8.48 9.25
C SER A 508 -26.60 -7.02 9.17
N LEU A 509 -25.72 -6.09 9.55
CA LEU A 509 -25.97 -4.65 9.48
C LEU A 509 -26.05 -4.14 8.04
N MET A 510 -25.31 -4.76 7.11
CA MET A 510 -25.30 -4.36 5.71
C MET A 510 -26.56 -4.84 4.99
N GLN A 511 -26.96 -6.10 5.22
CA GLN A 511 -28.18 -6.68 4.67
C GLN A 511 -29.41 -5.89 5.11
N GLU A 512 -29.51 -5.55 6.40
CA GLU A 512 -30.63 -4.77 6.93
C GLU A 512 -30.76 -3.39 6.25
N ILE A 513 -29.64 -2.69 6.05
CA ILE A 513 -29.64 -1.40 5.35
C ILE A 513 -29.97 -1.55 3.86
N GLN A 514 -29.41 -2.55 3.18
CA GLN A 514 -29.73 -2.81 1.78
C GLN A 514 -31.21 -3.17 1.58
N ASP A 515 -31.80 -3.91 2.51
CA ASP A 515 -33.22 -4.23 2.52
C ASP A 515 -34.08 -2.97 2.69
N TYR A 516 -33.71 -2.05 3.60
CA TYR A 516 -34.42 -0.78 3.76
C TYR A 516 -34.33 0.13 2.53
N LEU A 517 -33.17 0.16 1.86
CA LEU A 517 -32.97 0.92 0.62
C LEU A 517 -33.80 0.33 -0.53
N THR A 518 -33.71 -0.99 -0.74
CA THR A 518 -34.41 -1.69 -1.83
C THR A 518 -35.93 -1.67 -1.65
N SER A 519 -36.40 -1.74 -0.40
CA SER A 519 -37.84 -1.68 -0.08
C SER A 519 -38.41 -0.27 0.05
N GLY A 520 -37.58 0.78 -0.01
CA GLY A 520 -38.00 2.17 0.17
C GLY A 520 -38.50 2.51 1.58
N LYS A 521 -38.31 1.62 2.57
CA LYS A 521 -38.81 1.76 3.95
C LYS A 521 -37.96 2.69 4.81
N ILE A 522 -36.85 3.20 4.29
CA ILE A 522 -35.89 3.99 5.06
C ILE A 522 -36.50 5.28 5.65
N LYS A 523 -37.48 5.88 4.97
CA LYS A 523 -38.23 7.06 5.45
C LYS A 523 -39.15 6.78 6.64
N GLN A 524 -39.56 5.53 6.80
CA GLN A 524 -40.56 5.09 7.77
C GLN A 524 -39.93 4.41 8.99
N THR A 525 -38.61 4.20 8.95
CA THR A 525 -37.88 3.43 9.96
C THR A 525 -36.99 4.35 10.78
N LYS A 526 -37.03 4.21 12.12
CA LYS A 526 -36.10 4.89 13.02
C LYS A 526 -34.80 4.09 13.09
N LEU A 527 -33.74 4.59 12.47
CA LEU A 527 -32.43 3.94 12.45
C LEU A 527 -31.67 4.17 13.77
N SER A 528 -31.05 3.12 14.28
CA SER A 528 -30.06 3.20 15.36
C SER A 528 -28.77 3.88 14.89
N SER A 529 -27.91 4.30 15.82
CA SER A 529 -26.60 4.90 15.47
C SER A 529 -25.76 3.97 14.57
N SER A 530 -25.73 2.67 14.86
CA SER A 530 -25.02 1.68 14.03
C SER A 530 -25.63 1.53 12.63
N GLN A 531 -26.95 1.66 12.49
CA GLN A 531 -27.63 1.61 11.20
C GLN A 531 -27.38 2.88 10.39
N TRP A 532 -27.31 4.05 11.02
CA TRP A 532 -26.88 5.28 10.35
C TRP A 532 -25.43 5.16 9.83
N SER A 533 -24.50 4.68 10.66
CA SER A 533 -23.12 4.45 10.21
C SER A 533 -23.06 3.42 9.07
N ALA A 534 -23.90 2.40 9.12
CA ALA A 534 -24.02 1.39 8.07
C ALA A 534 -24.57 1.97 6.76
N LEU A 535 -25.57 2.85 6.84
CA LEU A 535 -26.09 3.58 5.69
C LEU A 535 -25.03 4.47 5.07
N VAL A 536 -24.31 5.25 5.87
CA VAL A 536 -23.18 6.06 5.41
C VAL A 536 -22.15 5.19 4.70
N TYR A 537 -21.78 4.04 5.27
CA TYR A 537 -20.88 3.09 4.61
C TYR A 537 -21.43 2.61 3.25
N VAL A 538 -22.70 2.18 3.19
CA VAL A 538 -23.34 1.67 1.96
C VAL A 538 -23.41 2.74 0.87
N LEU A 539 -23.63 4.00 1.23
CA LEU A 539 -23.63 5.11 0.27
C LEU A 539 -22.20 5.45 -0.19
N LEU A 540 -21.27 5.61 0.75
CA LEU A 540 -19.89 6.02 0.46
C LEU A 540 -19.03 5.01 -0.28
N THR A 541 -19.36 3.72 -0.25
CA THR A 541 -18.55 2.71 -0.96
C THR A 541 -19.28 2.10 -2.17
N SER A 542 -20.40 2.72 -2.60
CA SER A 542 -21.20 2.29 -3.76
C SER A 542 -20.44 2.54 -5.07
N GLU A 543 -20.61 1.66 -6.07
CA GLU A 543 -20.03 1.84 -7.40
C GLU A 543 -20.70 3.00 -8.17
N GLN A 544 -21.93 3.35 -7.83
CA GLN A 544 -22.63 4.46 -8.46
C GLN A 544 -22.05 5.78 -7.97
N LYS A 545 -21.47 6.56 -8.88
CA LYS A 545 -21.02 7.93 -8.61
C LYS A 545 -22.21 8.74 -8.07
N MET A 546 -22.05 9.30 -6.87
CA MET A 546 -23.04 10.18 -6.26
C MET A 546 -22.90 11.60 -6.82
N ASP A 547 -23.18 11.78 -8.11
CA ASP A 547 -23.15 13.12 -8.73
C ASP A 547 -24.31 14.01 -8.22
N VAL A 548 -25.43 13.40 -7.84
CA VAL A 548 -26.59 14.06 -7.19
C VAL A 548 -27.04 13.22 -6.00
N PHE A 549 -27.02 13.79 -4.80
CA PHE A 549 -27.48 13.11 -3.59
C PHE A 549 -28.79 13.69 -3.06
N ASP A 550 -29.90 13.02 -3.37
CA ASP A 550 -31.23 13.45 -2.93
C ASP A 550 -31.48 13.14 -1.45
N LEU A 551 -31.18 14.12 -0.58
CA LEU A 551 -31.39 14.02 0.86
C LEU A 551 -32.87 13.78 1.23
N LYS A 552 -33.83 14.20 0.39
CA LYS A 552 -35.27 14.01 0.64
C LYS A 552 -35.67 12.53 0.64
N GLN A 553 -34.83 11.64 0.14
CA GLN A 553 -35.05 10.20 0.18
C GLN A 553 -34.90 9.62 1.60
N PHE A 554 -34.26 10.35 2.52
CA PHE A 554 -34.00 9.88 3.88
C PHE A 554 -34.82 10.65 4.94
N ILE A 555 -35.43 11.78 4.56
CA ILE A 555 -36.31 12.57 5.41
C ILE A 555 -37.71 11.92 5.46
N GLY A 556 -38.25 11.76 6.66
CA GLY A 556 -39.55 11.12 6.86
C GLY A 556 -40.14 11.37 8.24
N ALA A 557 -41.25 10.71 8.56
CA ALA A 557 -42.01 10.96 9.79
C ALA A 557 -41.21 10.74 11.08
N GLN A 558 -40.16 9.91 11.02
CA GLN A 558 -39.30 9.56 12.17
C GLN A 558 -37.90 10.21 12.09
N ASN A 559 -37.56 10.87 10.99
CA ASN A 559 -36.22 11.41 10.73
C ASN A 559 -36.36 12.86 10.23
N ILE A 560 -36.05 13.83 11.09
CA ILE A 560 -36.16 15.28 10.78
C ILE A 560 -34.96 15.71 9.93
N ALA A 561 -35.16 16.68 9.04
CA ALA A 561 -34.16 17.12 8.06
C ALA A 561 -32.78 17.42 8.65
N ASP A 562 -32.71 18.15 9.77
CA ASP A 562 -31.44 18.53 10.41
C ASP A 562 -30.67 17.31 10.95
N GLU A 563 -31.38 16.34 11.54
CA GLU A 563 -30.77 15.11 12.05
C GLU A 563 -30.23 14.25 10.90
N VAL A 564 -31.01 14.09 9.83
CA VAL A 564 -30.61 13.37 8.62
C VAL A 564 -29.37 14.01 7.99
N LEU A 565 -29.36 15.34 7.86
CA LEU A 565 -28.21 16.08 7.34
C LEU A 565 -26.97 15.88 8.22
N GLN A 566 -27.09 15.95 9.54
CA GLN A 566 -25.96 15.69 10.43
C GLN A 566 -25.41 14.26 10.31
N LYS A 567 -26.30 13.26 10.22
CA LYS A 567 -25.90 11.85 10.09
C LYS A 567 -25.32 11.52 8.72
N LEU A 568 -25.77 12.17 7.66
CA LEU A 568 -25.34 11.95 6.28
C LEU A 568 -24.36 13.01 5.76
N LEU A 569 -23.91 13.93 6.63
CA LEU A 569 -22.91 14.94 6.28
C LEU A 569 -21.68 14.37 5.56
N PRO A 570 -21.13 13.20 5.93
CA PRO A 570 -20.03 12.59 5.20
C PRO A 570 -20.38 12.28 3.73
N VAL A 571 -21.61 11.83 3.46
CA VAL A 571 -22.08 11.52 2.09
C VAL A 571 -22.28 12.81 1.30
N VAL A 572 -22.87 13.81 1.96
CA VAL A 572 -23.15 15.12 1.39
C VAL A 572 -21.87 15.82 0.94
N LYS A 573 -20.79 15.77 1.73
CA LYS A 573 -19.49 16.36 1.38
C LYS A 573 -18.85 15.74 0.14
N GLU A 574 -19.13 14.47 -0.14
CA GLU A 574 -18.60 13.74 -1.30
C GLU A 574 -19.48 13.90 -2.55
N SER A 575 -20.65 14.53 -2.42
CA SER A 575 -21.62 14.70 -3.52
C SER A 575 -21.42 16.05 -4.20
N ARG A 576 -21.53 16.10 -5.55
CA ARG A 576 -21.38 17.37 -6.30
C ARG A 576 -22.55 18.32 -6.13
N SER A 577 -23.75 17.78 -5.95
CA SER A 577 -24.99 18.53 -5.76
C SER A 577 -25.95 17.76 -4.84
N ILE A 578 -26.75 18.49 -4.07
CA ILE A 578 -27.65 17.98 -3.01
C ILE A 578 -29.08 18.41 -3.32
#